data_AF-A0A961QKC5-F1
#
_entry.id   AF-A0A961QKC5-F1
#
_cell.length_a   1.000
_cell.length_b   1.000
_cell.length_c   1.000
_cell.angle_alpha   90.00
_cell.angle_beta   90.00
_cell.angle_gamma   90.00
#
_symmetry.space_group_name_H-M   'P 1'
#
loop_
_entity.id
_entity.type
_entity.pdbx_description
1 polymer ?
#
loop_
_entity_poly.entity_id
_entity_poly.type
_entity_poly.pdbx_seq_one_letter_code
_entity_poly.pdbx_strand_id
1 'polypeptide(L)' 'MATDPRLIAVTDRIIARSRPERTAYLDRLDRAADQGPARAHLSCSNAAHAYAAMGVDKSTLAADRAPNLGIVTAYN' A
#
# COMPACT_ATOMS: atom_id res chain seq x y z
N MET A 1 -0.96 29.41 14.48
CA MET A 1 -0.66 29.99 13.16
C MET A 1 -1.82 29.63 12.25
N ALA A 2 -2.51 30.60 11.64
CA ALA A 2 -3.62 30.31 10.74
C ALA A 2 -3.09 29.84 9.38
N THR A 3 -3.69 28.80 8.81
CA THR A 3 -3.34 28.30 7.47
C THR A 3 -3.65 29.36 6.42
N ASP A 4 -2.72 29.60 5.48
CA ASP A 4 -2.89 30.59 4.40
C ASP A 4 -4.20 30.30 3.62
N PRO A 5 -5.11 31.28 3.47
CA PRO A 5 -6.37 31.09 2.73
C PRO A 5 -6.19 30.56 1.31
N ARG A 6 -5.06 30.86 0.66
CA ARG A 6 -4.74 30.35 -0.68
C ARG A 6 -4.51 28.84 -0.67
N LEU A 7 -3.89 28.30 0.38
CA LEU A 7 -3.70 26.86 0.52
C LEU A 7 -5.04 26.14 0.69
N ILE A 8 -5.96 26.72 1.46
CA ILE A 8 -7.31 26.20 1.64
C ILE A 8 -8.02 26.13 0.28
N ALA A 9 -8.03 27.24 -0.47
CA ALA A 9 -8.67 27.30 -1.79
C ALA A 9 -8.08 26.29 -2.79
N VAL A 10 -6.76 26.08 -2.77
CA VAL A 10 -6.09 25.08 -3.61
C VAL A 10 -6.47 23.66 -3.18
N THR A 11 -6.46 23.37 -1.89
CA THR A 11 -6.86 22.06 -1.35
C THR A 11 -8.31 21.75 -1.71
N ASP A 12 -9.23 22.68 -1.52
CA ASP A 12 -10.65 22.49 -1.85
C ASP A 12 -10.85 22.22 -3.34
N ARG A 13 -10.12 22.93 -4.20
CA ARG A 13 -10.16 22.69 -5.66
C ARG A 13 -9.63 21.30 -6.01
N ILE A 14 -8.57 20.83 -5.34
CA ILE A 14 -8.03 19.48 -5.55
C ILE A 14 -9.05 18.44 -5.09
N ILE A 15 -9.63 18.60 -3.90
CA ILE A 15 -10.66 17.71 -3.36
C ILE A 15 -11.85 17.60 -4.32
N ALA A 16 -12.36 18.74 -4.79
CA ALA A 16 -13.50 18.79 -5.69
C ALA A 16 -13.19 18.11 -7.04
N ARG A 17 -12.05 18.45 -7.66
CA ARG A 17 -11.66 17.90 -8.97
C ARG A 17 -11.39 16.40 -8.90
N SER A 18 -10.75 15.92 -7.83
CA SER A 18 -10.32 14.53 -7.70
C SER A 18 -11.36 13.61 -7.06
N ARG A 19 -12.57 14.11 -6.77
CA ARG A 19 -13.60 13.34 -6.05
C ARG A 19 -13.92 12.01 -6.74
N PRO A 20 -14.20 11.95 -8.07
CA PRO A 20 -14.53 10.69 -8.73
C PRO A 20 -13.39 9.67 -8.68
N GLU A 21 -12.16 10.07 -9.00
CA GLU A 21 -11.00 9.18 -9.02
C GLU A 21 -10.61 8.75 -7.61
N ARG A 22 -10.73 9.66 -6.62
CA ARG A 22 -10.44 9.34 -5.22
C ARG A 22 -11.42 8.32 -4.67
N THR A 23 -12.72 8.45 -4.97
CA THR A 23 -13.71 7.44 -4.59
C THR A 23 -13.38 6.09 -5.21
N ALA A 24 -13.17 6.02 -6.53
CA ALA A 24 -12.83 4.77 -7.21
C ALA A 24 -11.54 4.13 -6.67
N TYR A 25 -10.55 4.95 -6.29
CA TYR A 25 -9.32 4.50 -5.65
C TYR A 25 -9.59 3.89 -4.27
N LEU A 26 -10.36 4.56 -3.42
CA LEU A 26 -10.71 4.07 -2.09
C LEU A 26 -11.52 2.78 -2.16
N ASP A 27 -12.52 2.70 -3.05
CA ASP A 27 -13.31 1.47 -3.28
C ASP A 27 -12.44 0.30 -3.75
N ARG A 28 -11.35 0.58 -4.47
CA ARG A 28 -10.37 -0.44 -4.86
C ARG A 28 -9.53 -0.89 -3.65
N LEU A 29 -9.14 0.03 -2.77
CA LEU A 29 -8.40 -0.30 -1.56
C LEU A 29 -9.24 -1.15 -0.60
N ASP A 30 -10.51 -0.79 -0.40
CA ASP A 30 -11.40 -1.52 0.49
C ASP A 30 -11.59 -2.97 -0.01
N ARG A 31 -11.86 -3.15 -1.31
CA ARG A 31 -11.94 -4.50 -1.90
C ARG A 31 -10.64 -5.28 -1.81
N ALA A 32 -9.48 -4.63 -1.93
CA ALA A 32 -8.19 -5.28 -1.79
C ALA A 32 -7.92 -5.70 -0.34
N ALA A 33 -8.36 -4.90 0.64
CA ALA A 33 -8.30 -5.24 2.05
C ALA A 33 -9.17 -6.46 2.36
N ASP A 34 -10.40 -6.51 1.84
CA ASP A 34 -11.33 -7.65 1.99
C ASP A 34 -10.78 -8.95 1.38
N GLN A 35 -10.07 -8.86 0.25
CA GLN A 35 -9.43 -10.01 -0.40
C GLN A 35 -8.20 -10.52 0.37
N GLY A 36 -7.62 -9.69 1.23
CA GLY A 36 -6.39 -10.00 1.94
C GLY A 36 -5.14 -9.97 1.05
N PRO A 37 -3.96 -10.31 1.63
CA PRO A 37 -2.69 -10.24 0.90
C PRO A 37 -2.63 -11.22 -0.27
N ALA A 38 -2.31 -10.73 -1.46
CA ALA A 38 -2.18 -11.56 -2.67
C ALA A 38 -1.19 -12.74 -2.51
N ARG A 39 -0.23 -12.63 -1.58
CA ARG A 39 0.74 -13.69 -1.30
C ARG A 39 0.13 -14.98 -0.76
N ALA A 40 -1.09 -14.94 -0.22
CA ALA A 40 -1.82 -16.14 0.19
C ALA A 40 -2.08 -17.10 -0.99
N HIS A 41 -2.03 -16.59 -2.23
CA HIS A 41 -2.23 -17.37 -3.45
C HIS A 41 -0.92 -17.65 -4.22
N LEU A 42 0.25 -17.36 -3.65
CA LEU A 42 1.52 -17.69 -4.29
C LEU A 42 1.78 -19.21 -4.26
N SER A 43 2.35 -19.73 -5.34
CA SER A 43 2.88 -21.09 -5.34
C SER A 43 4.02 -21.22 -4.34
N CYS A 44 4.19 -22.43 -3.78
CA CYS A 44 5.24 -22.72 -2.80
C CYS A 44 6.65 -22.36 -3.31
N SER A 45 6.89 -22.54 -4.62
CA SER A 45 8.16 -22.16 -5.25
C SER A 45 8.40 -20.65 -5.23
N ASN A 46 7.39 -19.83 -5.56
CA ASN A 46 7.52 -18.38 -5.53
C ASN A 46 7.73 -17.86 -4.10
N ALA A 47 7.02 -18.43 -3.12
CA ALA A 47 7.20 -18.09 -1.71
C ALA A 47 8.61 -18.45 -1.21
N ALA A 48 9.13 -19.63 -1.59
CA ALA A 48 10.47 -20.06 -1.22
C ALA A 48 11.56 -19.11 -1.74
N HIS A 49 11.45 -18.67 -2.99
CA HIS A 49 12.40 -17.70 -3.57
C HIS A 49 12.31 -16.33 -2.87
N ALA A 50 11.10 -15.82 -2.63
CA ALA A 50 10.89 -14.53 -1.99
C ALA A 50 11.51 -14.46 -0.58
N TYR A 51 11.45 -15.55 0.19
CA TYR A 51 11.90 -15.56 1.58
C TYR A 51 13.35 -16.05 1.78
N ALA A 52 13.97 -16.66 0.76
CA ALA A 52 15.31 -17.24 0.87
C ALA A 52 16.38 -16.23 1.32
N ALA A 53 16.29 -14.99 0.85
CA ALA A 53 17.26 -13.93 1.10
C ALA A 53 16.94 -13.03 2.32
N MET A 54 15.87 -13.31 3.07
CA MET A 54 15.35 -12.39 4.10
C MET A 54 16.06 -12.47 5.46
N GLY A 55 17.22 -13.12 5.55
CA GLY A 55 18.04 -13.17 6.77
C GLY A 55 17.23 -13.57 8.02
N VAL A 56 17.26 -12.70 9.03
CA VAL A 56 16.55 -12.91 10.32
C VAL A 56 15.03 -12.92 10.17
N ASP A 57 14.48 -12.23 9.17
CA ASP A 57 13.03 -12.10 8.94
C ASP A 57 12.43 -13.30 8.21
N LYS A 58 13.26 -14.19 7.65
CA LYS A 58 12.83 -15.37 6.87
C LYS A 58 11.79 -16.22 7.58
N SER A 59 12.00 -16.53 8.86
CA SER A 59 11.11 -17.41 9.63
C SER A 59 9.74 -16.76 9.87
N THR A 60 9.73 -15.46 10.20
CA THR A 60 8.52 -14.66 10.41
C THR A 60 7.71 -14.54 9.12
N LEU A 61 8.37 -14.26 7.99
CA LEU A 61 7.73 -14.11 6.69
C LEU A 61 7.21 -15.44 6.13
N ALA A 62 7.95 -16.53 6.29
CA ALA A 62 7.53 -17.87 5.88
C ALA A 62 6.34 -18.39 6.69
N ALA A 63 6.18 -17.94 7.93
CA ALA A 63 5.04 -18.28 8.79
C ALA A 63 3.80 -17.39 8.56
N ASP A 64 3.84 -16.48 7.58
CA ASP A 64 2.76 -15.51 7.27
C ASP A 64 2.39 -14.60 8.47
N ARG A 65 3.31 -14.41 9.42
CA ARG A 65 3.05 -13.67 10.67
C ARG A 65 3.30 -12.16 10.59
N ALA A 66 3.92 -11.70 9.50
CA ALA A 66 4.21 -10.29 9.27
C ALA A 66 4.10 -9.94 7.78
N PRO A 67 3.70 -8.70 7.44
CA PRO A 67 3.69 -8.23 6.07
C PRO A 67 5.11 -8.04 5.52
N ASN A 68 5.29 -8.25 4.21
CA ASN A 68 6.52 -7.92 3.48
C ASN A 68 6.29 -6.62 2.69
N LEU A 69 6.71 -5.48 3.24
CA LEU A 69 6.41 -4.15 2.70
C LEU A 69 7.59 -3.59 1.91
N GLY A 70 7.41 -3.43 0.60
CA GLY A 70 8.33 -2.66 -0.24
C GLY A 70 8.01 -1.18 -0.21
N ILE A 71 8.98 -0.34 0.15
CA ILE A 71 8.86 1.12 0.08
C ILE A 71 9.54 1.59 -1.20
N VAL A 72 8.76 2.12 -2.14
CA VAL A 72 9.28 2.80 -3.34
C VAL A 72 9.25 4.30 -3.07
N THR A 73 10.40 4.96 -3.10
CA THR A 73 10.49 6.41 -2.98
C THR A 73 10.91 7.02 -4.30
N ALA A 74 10.51 8.27 -4.55
CA ALA A 74 10.93 9.02 -5.73
C ALA A 74 12.33 9.65 -5.59
N TYR A 75 12.98 9.47 -4.44
CA TYR A 75 14.32 9.93 -4.18
C TYR A 75 15.26 8.73 -4.38
N ASN A 76 16.06 8.79 -5.45
CA ASN A 76 17.25 7.97 -5.59
C ASN A 76 18.39 8.66 -4.85
#